data_AF-A0AAV5WP35-F1
#
_entry.id   AF-A0AAV5WP35-F1
#
_cell.length_a   1.000
_cell.length_b   1.000
_cell.length_c   1.000
_cell.angle_alpha   90.00
_cell.angle_beta   90.00
_cell.angle_gamma   90.00
#
_symmetry.space_group_name_H-M   'P 1'
#
loop_
_entity.id
_entity.type
_entity.pdbx_description
1 polymer ?
#
loop_
_entity_poly.entity_id
_entity_poly.type
_entity_poly.pdbx_seq_one_letter_code
_entity_poly.pdbx_strand_id
1 'polypeptide(L)'
;TRIRSMVDEINKKNLPWIAEYNPLASLKEGPPSNPMNIRQMLKQNAELKSILNRMESDTKLHHEELIKASNHIILPSHFDARTKWSQCWSVHQLQNQGGCGSCWATAATTSISDRLCISSNYTQQALLSLQDVLSCCDTCGGFHN
;
A
#
# COMPACT_ATOMS: atom_id res chain seq x y z
N THR A 1 -7.67 -29.38 10.01
CA THR A 1 -8.52 -28.16 10.02
C THR A 1 -8.76 -27.73 8.58
N ARG A 2 -9.87 -27.01 8.30
CA ARG A 2 -10.24 -26.53 6.95
C ARG A 2 -9.11 -25.79 6.23
N ILE A 3 -8.26 -25.08 6.96
CA ILE A 3 -7.13 -24.34 6.39
C ILE A 3 -6.02 -25.30 5.89
N ARG A 4 -5.76 -26.42 6.58
CA ARG A 4 -4.75 -27.39 6.15
C ARG A 4 -5.15 -28.08 4.84
N SER A 5 -6.42 -28.45 4.67
CA SER A 5 -6.89 -29.04 3.42
C SER A 5 -6.78 -28.07 2.23
N MET A 6 -6.99 -26.77 2.45
CA MET A 6 -6.79 -25.75 1.42
C MET A 6 -5.32 -25.64 0.99
N VAL A 7 -4.37 -25.67 1.95
CA VAL A 7 -2.93 -25.66 1.65
C VAL A 7 -2.55 -26.85 0.77
N ASP A 8 -3.02 -28.05 1.10
CA ASP A 8 -2.73 -29.26 0.33
C ASP A 8 -3.31 -29.19 -1.10
N GLU A 9 -4.54 -28.69 -1.26
CA GLU A 9 -5.17 -28.50 -2.57
C GLU A 9 -4.45 -27.49 -3.46
N ILE A 10 -3.94 -26.42 -2.87
CA ILE A 10 -3.16 -25.41 -3.60
C ILE A 10 -1.83 -26.01 -4.06
N ASN A 11 -1.11 -26.69 -3.16
CA ASN A 11 0.20 -27.25 -3.47
C ASN A 11 0.14 -28.36 -4.54
N LYS A 12 -0.99 -29.09 -4.64
CA LYS A 12 -1.23 -30.04 -5.75
C LYS A 12 -1.24 -29.40 -7.14
N LYS A 13 -1.47 -28.08 -7.25
CA LYS A 13 -1.51 -27.38 -8.55
C LYS A 13 -0.13 -27.08 -9.14
N ASN A 14 0.95 -27.35 -8.41
CA ASN A 14 2.34 -27.16 -8.87
C ASN A 14 2.60 -25.73 -9.42
N LEU A 15 2.20 -24.73 -8.64
CA LEU A 15 2.39 -23.32 -8.96
C LEU A 15 3.83 -22.86 -8.65
N PRO A 16 4.30 -21.71 -9.18
CA PRO A 16 5.64 -21.19 -8.91
C PRO A 16 5.85 -20.69 -7.46
N TRP A 17 4.88 -20.92 -6.57
CA TRP A 17 4.90 -20.57 -5.17
C TRP A 17 4.35 -21.72 -4.34
N ILE A 18 4.77 -21.80 -3.08
CA ILE A 18 4.37 -22.85 -2.14
C ILE A 18 3.44 -22.22 -1.10
N ALA A 19 2.31 -22.88 -0.85
CA ALA A 19 1.39 -22.49 0.21
C ALA A 19 1.82 -23.11 1.54
N GLU A 20 1.77 -22.29 2.60
CA GLU A 20 1.93 -22.73 3.97
C GLU A 20 0.93 -22.00 4.88
N TYR A 21 0.56 -22.63 5.99
CA TYR A 21 -0.28 -21.99 7.00
C TYR A 21 0.46 -20.86 7.70
N ASN A 22 -0.02 -19.62 7.55
CA ASN A 22 0.49 -18.47 8.29
C ASN A 22 -0.44 -18.12 9.47
N PRO A 23 -0.02 -18.38 10.73
CA PRO A 23 -0.82 -18.05 11.91
C PRO A 23 -1.01 -16.54 12.10
N LEU A 24 -0.10 -15.70 11.57
CA LEU A 24 -0.20 -14.25 11.66
C LEU A 24 -1.22 -13.67 10.67
N ALA A 25 -1.49 -14.37 9.57
CA ALA A 25 -2.51 -13.98 8.58
C ALA A 25 -3.92 -14.48 8.97
N SER A 26 -4.02 -15.37 9.96
CA SER A 26 -5.28 -15.92 10.44
C SER A 26 -5.83 -15.05 11.55
N LEU A 27 -6.44 -13.92 11.21
CA LEU A 27 -7.20 -13.13 12.18
C LEU A 27 -8.31 -14.01 12.79
N LYS A 28 -8.50 -13.92 14.11
CA LYS A 28 -9.78 -14.29 14.75
C LYS A 28 -10.88 -13.58 13.95
N GLU A 29 -11.97 -14.27 13.61
CA GLU A 29 -13.11 -13.64 12.97
C GLU A 29 -13.53 -12.40 13.76
N GLY A 30 -13.18 -11.22 13.23
CA GLY A 30 -13.77 -9.97 13.66
C GLY A 30 -15.21 -9.91 13.12
N PRO A 31 -16.08 -9.06 13.70
CA PRO A 31 -17.38 -8.81 13.08
C PRO A 31 -17.16 -8.44 11.61
N PRO A 32 -18.00 -8.93 10.69
CA PRO A 32 -17.86 -8.62 9.28
C PRO A 32 -17.83 -7.10 9.14
N SER A 33 -16.68 -6.56 8.74
CA SER A 33 -16.62 -5.18 8.26
C SER A 33 -17.46 -5.17 7.00
N ASN A 34 -18.61 -4.51 7.05
CA ASN A 34 -19.38 -4.27 5.84
C ASN A 34 -18.55 -3.28 5.03
N PRO A 35 -17.89 -3.68 3.92
CA PRO A 35 -17.09 -2.74 3.17
C PRO A 35 -18.03 -1.64 2.70
N MET A 36 -17.79 -0.41 3.15
CA MET A 36 -18.55 0.73 2.68
C MET A 36 -18.42 0.76 1.16
N ASN A 37 -19.53 0.64 0.44
CA ASN A 37 -19.51 0.57 -1.01
C ASN A 37 -19.10 1.95 -1.53
N ILE A 38 -17.85 2.08 -1.97
CA ILE A 38 -17.29 3.34 -2.49
C ILE A 38 -18.20 3.92 -3.59
N ARG A 39 -18.81 3.09 -4.45
CA ARG A 39 -19.77 3.58 -5.47
C ARG A 39 -21.02 4.19 -4.85
N GLN A 40 -21.49 3.70 -3.71
CA GLN A 40 -22.63 4.25 -3.00
C GLN A 40 -22.27 5.57 -2.33
N MET A 41 -21.08 5.67 -1.71
CA MET A 41 -20.59 6.92 -1.11
C MET A 41 -20.40 8.03 -2.14
N LEU A 42 -19.76 7.74 -3.28
CA LEU A 42 -19.53 8.72 -4.35
C LEU A 42 -20.83 9.22 -5.01
N LYS A 43 -21.91 8.42 -4.95
CA LYS A 43 -23.24 8.86 -5.40
C LYS A 43 -23.89 9.82 -4.41
N GLN A 44 -23.56 9.73 -3.13
CA GLN A 44 -24.18 10.48 -2.05
C GLN A 44 -23.37 11.72 -1.63
N ASN A 45 -22.12 11.85 -2.06
CA ASN A 45 -21.25 12.96 -1.68
C ASN A 45 -20.52 13.57 -2.90
N ALA A 46 -20.97 14.76 -3.31
CA ALA A 46 -20.43 15.49 -4.45
C ALA A 46 -18.99 16.00 -4.23
N GLU A 47 -18.62 16.34 -2.99
CA GLU A 47 -17.25 16.76 -2.66
C GLU A 47 -16.28 15.59 -2.79
N LEU A 48 -16.62 14.42 -2.22
CA LEU A 48 -15.81 13.21 -2.37
C LEU A 48 -15.64 12.82 -3.84
N LYS A 49 -16.69 12.98 -4.66
CA LYS A 49 -16.62 12.75 -6.10
C LYS A 49 -15.68 13.74 -6.80
N SER A 50 -15.70 15.02 -6.40
CA SER A 50 -14.80 16.05 -6.94
C SER A 50 -13.33 15.77 -6.58
N ILE A 51 -13.06 15.41 -5.32
CA ILE A 51 -11.72 15.05 -4.85
C ILE A 51 -11.18 13.85 -5.62
N LEU A 52 -11.98 12.80 -5.78
CA LEU A 52 -11.58 11.60 -6.52
C LEU A 52 -11.23 11.94 -7.98
N ASN A 53 -12.08 12.72 -8.66
CA ASN A 53 -11.82 13.14 -10.04
C ASN A 53 -10.51 13.93 -10.16
N ARG A 54 -10.19 14.79 -9.18
CA ARG A 54 -8.93 15.54 -9.16
C ARG A 54 -7.73 14.61 -8.98
N MET A 55 -7.78 13.70 -8.01
CA MET A 55 -6.71 12.73 -7.78
C MET A 55 -6.46 11.85 -9.00
N GLU A 56 -7.52 11.42 -9.69
CA GLU A 56 -7.42 10.66 -10.93
C GLU A 56 -6.75 11.49 -12.04
N SER A 57 -7.12 12.77 -12.18
CA SER A 57 -6.49 13.70 -13.11
C SER A 57 -5.00 13.88 -12.83
N ASP A 58 -4.61 14.15 -11.58
CA ASP A 58 -3.22 14.35 -11.19
C ASP A 58 -2.38 13.08 -11.45
N THR A 59 -2.95 11.91 -11.14
CA THR A 59 -2.32 10.61 -11.41
C THR A 59 -2.09 10.42 -12.91
N LYS A 60 -3.08 10.76 -13.74
CA LYS A 60 -2.99 10.66 -15.20
C LYS A 60 -1.90 11.58 -15.75
N LEU A 61 -1.85 12.83 -15.31
CA LEU A 61 -0.84 13.80 -15.75
C LEU A 61 0.57 13.31 -15.39
N HIS A 62 0.78 12.88 -14.15
CA HIS A 62 2.07 12.36 -13.71
C HIS A 62 2.50 11.12 -14.50
N HIS A 63 1.55 10.22 -14.81
CA HIS A 63 1.82 9.05 -15.63
C HIS A 63 2.26 9.42 -17.05
N GLU A 64 1.61 10.40 -17.68
CA GLU A 64 1.99 10.89 -19.00
C GLU A 64 3.40 11.51 -19.01
N GLU A 65 3.78 12.23 -17.95
CA GLU A 65 5.14 12.75 -17.77
C GLU A 65 6.18 11.63 -17.66
N LEU A 66 5.89 10.60 -16.86
CA LEU A 66 6.76 9.44 -16.70
C LEU A 66 6.97 8.66 -18.00
N ILE A 67 5.90 8.46 -18.79
CA ILE A 67 6.01 7.83 -20.11
C ILE A 67 6.94 8.63 -21.02
N LYS A 68 6.74 9.96 -21.10
CA LYS A 68 7.59 10.83 -21.91
C LYS A 68 9.05 10.76 -21.48
N ALA A 69 9.32 10.75 -20.18
CA ALA A 69 10.66 10.62 -19.63
C ALA A 69 11.28 9.23 -19.90
N SER A 70 10.46 8.17 -19.97
CA SER A 70 10.94 6.80 -20.13
C SER A 70 11.49 6.48 -21.52
N ASN A 71 11.18 7.28 -22.55
CA ASN A 71 11.61 7.05 -23.93
C ASN A 71 13.14 7.01 -24.13
N HIS A 72 13.91 7.45 -23.13
CA HIS A 72 15.38 7.44 -23.14
C HIS A 72 16.00 6.66 -21.99
N ILE A 73 15.22 5.82 -21.29
CA ILE A 73 15.69 5.06 -20.13
C ILE A 73 15.77 3.58 -20.49
N ILE A 74 16.96 3.00 -20.34
CA ILE A 74 17.15 1.55 -20.38
C ILE A 74 16.95 1.02 -18.96
N LEU A 75 15.85 0.33 -18.73
CA LEU A 75 15.57 -0.29 -17.44
C LEU A 75 16.40 -1.58 -17.26
N PRO A 76 16.92 -1.86 -16.06
CA PRO A 76 17.59 -3.12 -15.79
C PRO A 76 16.59 -4.28 -15.82
N SER A 77 17.06 -5.48 -16.19
CA SER A 77 16.22 -6.68 -16.15
C SER A 77 15.81 -7.09 -14.72
N HIS A 78 16.58 -6.64 -13.72
CA HIS A 78 16.32 -6.86 -12.30
C HIS A 78 16.63 -5.60 -11.52
N PHE A 79 15.75 -5.24 -10.57
CA PHE A 79 15.92 -4.07 -9.71
C PHE A 79 15.46 -4.41 -8.29
N ASP A 80 16.28 -4.07 -7.31
CA ASP A 80 15.94 -4.13 -5.89
C ASP A 80 16.25 -2.77 -5.25
N ALA A 81 15.22 -2.11 -4.74
CA ALA A 81 15.34 -0.81 -4.08
C ALA A 81 16.28 -0.86 -2.87
N ARG A 82 16.30 -1.99 -2.15
CA ARG A 82 17.16 -2.22 -0.98
C ARG A 82 18.64 -2.27 -1.35
N THR A 83 18.96 -2.73 -2.56
CA THR A 83 20.32 -2.71 -3.07
C THR A 83 20.69 -1.34 -3.61
N LYS A 84 19.77 -0.67 -4.32
CA LYS A 84 20.02 0.65 -4.93
C LYS A 84 20.19 1.76 -3.89
N TRP A 85 19.39 1.72 -2.83
CA TRP A 85 19.36 2.73 -1.76
C TRP A 85 19.60 2.08 -0.40
N SER A 86 20.68 1.33 -0.29
CA SER A 86 21.06 0.57 0.91
C SER A 86 21.31 1.41 2.17
N GLN A 87 21.51 2.72 2.01
CA GLN A 87 21.64 3.65 3.14
C GLN A 87 20.29 4.17 3.66
N CYS A 88 19.19 3.91 2.96
CA CYS A 88 17.86 4.27 3.42
C CYS A 88 17.33 3.18 4.34
N TRP A 89 17.38 3.41 5.65
CA TRP A 89 16.90 2.42 6.62
C TRP A 89 15.45 1.97 6.36
N SER A 90 14.59 2.90 5.94
CA SER A 90 13.15 2.68 5.74
C SER A 90 12.84 1.64 4.65
N VAL A 91 13.64 1.55 3.57
CA VAL A 91 13.36 0.61 2.46
C VAL A 91 13.55 -0.86 2.86
N HIS A 92 14.17 -1.10 4.02
CA HIS A 92 14.36 -2.42 4.60
C HIS A 92 13.31 -2.78 5.65
N GLN A 93 12.41 -1.87 6.01
CA GLN A 93 11.47 -2.07 7.11
C GLN A 93 10.18 -2.72 6.65
N LEU A 94 9.70 -3.68 7.45
CA LEU A 94 8.37 -4.26 7.33
C LEU A 94 7.48 -3.65 8.40
N GLN A 95 6.38 -3.02 7.98
CA GLN A 95 5.39 -2.46 8.89
C GLN A 95 4.24 -3.44 9.15
N ASN A 96 3.65 -3.36 10.33
CA ASN A 96 2.50 -4.16 10.73
C ASN A 96 1.29 -3.26 11.00
N GLN A 97 0.25 -3.38 10.17
CA GLN A 97 -1.00 -2.64 10.31
C GLN A 97 -1.88 -3.12 11.49
N GLY A 98 -1.51 -4.24 12.11
CA GLY A 98 -2.28 -4.89 13.16
C GLY A 98 -3.63 -5.42 12.65
N GLY A 99 -4.62 -5.50 13.55
CA GLY A 99 -5.99 -5.89 13.22
C GLY A 99 -6.84 -4.78 12.59
N CYS A 100 -6.21 -3.71 12.09
CA CYS A 100 -6.90 -2.56 11.49
C CYS A 100 -6.88 -2.67 9.96
N GLY A 101 -7.95 -2.22 9.29
CA GLY A 101 -8.04 -2.10 7.82
C GLY A 101 -7.21 -0.94 7.24
N SER A 102 -6.04 -0.66 7.80
CA SER A 102 -5.20 0.52 7.54
C SER A 102 -4.09 0.28 6.51
N CYS A 103 -4.22 -0.74 5.65
CA CYS A 103 -3.21 -1.08 4.64
C CYS A 103 -2.92 0.08 3.69
N TRP A 104 -3.95 0.87 3.32
CA TRP A 104 -3.80 2.04 2.44
C TRP A 104 -2.88 3.09 3.05
N ALA A 105 -3.04 3.38 4.34
CA ALA A 105 -2.22 4.36 5.06
C ALA A 105 -0.81 3.80 5.31
N THR A 106 -0.71 2.51 5.63
CA THR A 106 0.57 1.83 5.86
C THR A 106 1.44 1.85 4.60
N ALA A 107 0.87 1.52 3.44
CA ALA A 107 1.59 1.54 2.16
C ALA A 107 2.01 2.97 1.77
N ALA A 108 1.17 3.96 2.04
CA ALA A 108 1.48 5.36 1.75
C ALA A 108 2.62 5.91 2.63
N THR A 109 2.53 5.78 3.95
CA THR A 109 3.53 6.36 4.87
C THR A 109 4.90 5.69 4.74
N THR A 110 4.94 4.38 4.50
CA THR A 110 6.19 3.65 4.22
C THR A 110 6.85 4.14 2.93
N SER A 111 6.09 4.21 1.83
CA SER A 111 6.61 4.69 0.55
C SER A 111 7.09 6.14 0.60
N ILE A 112 6.43 7.01 1.37
CA ILE A 112 6.88 8.40 1.54
C ILE A 112 8.14 8.47 2.40
N SER A 113 8.24 7.65 3.46
CA SER A 113 9.46 7.57 4.29
C SER A 113 10.68 7.16 3.44
N ASP A 114 10.50 6.18 2.54
CA ASP A 114 11.52 5.77 1.57
C ASP A 114 11.91 6.92 0.63
N ARG A 115 10.91 7.58 0.05
CA ARG A 115 11.14 8.69 -0.88
C ARG A 115 11.82 9.88 -0.21
N LEU A 116 11.50 10.16 1.05
CA LEU A 116 12.16 11.22 1.82
C LEU A 116 13.66 10.97 1.93
N CYS A 117 14.07 9.73 2.24
CA CYS A 117 15.48 9.36 2.27
C CYS A 117 16.12 9.43 0.87
N ILE A 118 15.47 8.89 -0.15
CA ILE A 118 15.99 8.86 -1.51
C ILE A 118 16.17 10.28 -2.06
N SER A 119 15.17 11.14 -1.92
CA SER A 119 15.18 12.50 -2.48
C SER A 119 16.10 13.45 -1.72
N SER A 120 16.32 13.19 -0.43
CA SER A 120 17.23 13.98 0.41
C SER A 120 18.67 13.50 0.35
N ASN A 121 18.99 12.54 -0.53
CA ASN A 121 20.30 11.90 -0.62
C ASN A 121 20.78 11.39 0.76
N TYR A 122 19.93 10.59 1.40
CA TYR A 122 20.16 9.91 2.69
C TYR A 122 20.18 10.80 3.94
N THR A 123 19.99 12.11 3.80
CA THR A 123 20.09 13.07 4.92
C THR A 123 18.85 13.11 5.82
N GLN A 124 17.68 12.73 5.30
CA GLN A 124 16.43 12.67 6.06
C GLN A 124 15.88 11.25 6.06
N GLN A 125 15.82 10.62 7.24
CA GLN A 125 15.37 9.22 7.38
C GLN A 125 14.28 9.06 8.44
N ALA A 126 13.30 9.97 8.40
CA ALA A 126 12.16 9.90 9.32
C ALA A 126 11.20 8.77 8.92
N LEU A 127 10.73 8.01 9.90
CA LEU A 127 9.56 7.15 9.75
C LEU A 127 8.30 8.01 9.97
N LEU A 128 7.47 8.12 8.95
CA LEU A 128 6.22 8.87 9.06
C LEU A 128 5.21 8.14 9.95
N SER A 129 4.44 8.93 10.72
CA SER A 129 3.41 8.41 11.61
C SER A 129 2.23 7.86 10.82
N LEU A 130 2.13 6.53 10.77
CA LEU A 130 0.93 5.86 10.28
C LEU A 130 -0.33 6.33 11.01
N GLN A 131 -0.23 6.48 12.34
CA GLN A 131 -1.37 6.84 13.16
C GLN A 131 -1.88 8.24 12.83
N ASP A 132 -0.99 9.18 12.53
CA ASP A 132 -1.38 10.56 12.16
C ASP A 132 -2.22 10.58 10.88
N VAL A 133 -1.78 9.88 9.83
CA VAL A 133 -2.56 9.76 8.58
C VAL A 133 -3.91 9.08 8.83
N LEU A 134 -3.96 8.10 9.75
CA LEU A 134 -5.19 7.38 10.08
C LEU A 134 -6.18 8.20 10.90
N SER A 135 -5.71 9.03 11.85
CA SER A 135 -6.56 9.72 12.81
C SER A 135 -6.75 11.21 12.57
N CYS A 136 -6.03 11.80 11.60
CA CYS A 136 -6.07 13.23 11.34
C CYS A 136 -6.49 13.56 9.90
N CYS A 137 -6.53 12.57 8.99
CA CYS A 137 -7.01 12.82 7.63
C CYS A 137 -8.50 12.51 7.48
N ASP A 138 -9.32 13.55 7.54
CA ASP A 138 -10.77 13.47 7.41
C ASP A 138 -11.26 13.00 6.04
N THR A 139 -10.41 13.09 5.01
CA THR A 139 -10.77 12.80 3.61
C THR A 139 -10.08 11.58 3.01
N CYS A 140 -9.14 10.95 3.74
CA CYS A 140 -8.32 9.86 3.23
C CYS A 140 -8.89 8.46 3.49
N GLY A 141 -10.08 8.35 4.12
CA GLY A 141 -10.70 7.07 4.46
C GLY A 141 -10.49 6.61 5.90
N GLY A 142 -10.23 7.54 6.84
CA GLY A 142 -10.29 7.27 8.27
C GLY A 142 -11.72 7.05 8.75
N PHE A 143 -11.93 6.08 9.64
CA PHE A 143 -13.19 5.89 10.36
C PHE A 143 -13.25 6.86 11.54
N HIS A 144 -13.53 8.13 11.28
CA HIS A 144 -13.96 9.05 12.34
C HIS A 144 -15.48 8.96 12.47
N ASN A 145 -15.94 8.57 13.66
CA ASN A 145 -17.33 8.67 14.09
C ASN A 145 -17.76 10.14 14.18
#